data_AF-A0A7D9ITM9-F1
#
_entry.id   AF-A0A7D9ITM9-F1
#
_cell.length_a   1.000
_cell.length_b   1.000
_cell.length_c   1.000
_cell.angle_alpha   90.00
_cell.angle_beta   90.00
_cell.angle_gamma   90.00
#
_symmetry.space_group_name_H-M   'P 1'
#
loop_
_entity.id
_entity.type
_entity.pdbx_description
1 polymer ?
#
loop_
_entity_poly.entity_id
_entity_poly.type
_entity_poly.pdbx_seq_one_letter_code
_entity_poly.pdbx_strand_id
1 'polypeptide(L)'
;MGRLSRHRKVKSCDPFFKGQKDVDISSNAPVQASQLDSQPVPRKANDLFKDGQKIKLKGKKGKRGKEKKNRGKLDVQRRPGETRREFYQRLDKQAAEEVNKILVKEKRVSQKRKEFLKTRKASKKRQNAMQEDEHKEFITDKVKFGEVVNEPPSFTARPKHAGDEASRKTKMDSLLLQNKLKDQGHQDEHNKPQTLPKSKKRKHMNAFEKQINDKRRLDAIAAYRKIKKKHMQENAS
;
A
#
# COMPACT_ATOMS: atom_id res chain seq x y z
N MET A 1 -36.79 1.74 26.21
CA MET A 1 -35.33 1.82 26.51
C MET A 1 -34.81 0.42 26.81
N GLY A 2 -34.44 -0.35 25.79
CA GLY A 2 -33.99 -1.73 25.94
C GLY A 2 -32.55 -1.83 26.45
N ARG A 3 -32.33 -2.63 27.49
CA ARG A 3 -30.99 -2.92 28.03
C ARG A 3 -30.19 -3.70 26.99
N LEU A 4 -29.12 -3.11 26.46
CA LEU A 4 -28.15 -3.77 25.60
C LEU A 4 -27.55 -4.98 26.34
N SER A 5 -27.74 -6.19 25.79
CA SER A 5 -27.23 -7.42 26.40
C SER A 5 -25.71 -7.36 26.49
N ARG A 6 -25.17 -7.65 27.69
CA ARG A 6 -23.73 -7.72 27.92
C ARG A 6 -23.17 -8.88 27.11
N HIS A 7 -22.54 -8.59 25.97
CA HIS A 7 -21.74 -9.55 25.23
C HIS A 7 -20.67 -10.14 26.16
N ARG A 8 -20.87 -11.38 26.61
CA ARG A 8 -19.83 -12.15 27.29
C ARG A 8 -18.78 -12.49 26.24
N LYS A 9 -17.53 -12.06 26.46
CA LYS A 9 -16.40 -12.48 25.63
C LYS A 9 -16.26 -13.99 25.79
N VAL A 10 -16.73 -14.74 24.80
CA VAL A 10 -16.42 -16.17 24.68
C VAL A 10 -14.90 -16.24 24.56
N LYS A 11 -14.23 -16.74 25.60
CA LYS A 11 -12.80 -17.05 25.48
C LYS A 11 -12.72 -18.13 24.42
N SER A 12 -12.02 -17.85 23.33
CA SER A 12 -11.73 -18.81 22.27
C SER A 12 -10.97 -19.98 22.89
N CYS A 13 -11.70 -21.03 23.26
CA CYS A 13 -11.09 -22.31 23.56
C CYS A 13 -10.59 -22.86 22.23
N ASP A 14 -9.28 -23.04 22.13
CA ASP A 14 -8.65 -23.70 21.00
C ASP A 14 -9.23 -25.13 20.92
N PRO A 15 -9.94 -25.50 19.83
CA PRO A 15 -10.59 -26.80 19.71
C PRO A 15 -9.58 -27.97 19.63
N PHE A 16 -8.28 -27.70 19.49
CA PHE A 16 -7.23 -28.72 19.41
C PHE A 16 -6.39 -28.87 20.68
N PHE A 17 -6.68 -28.11 21.74
CA PHE A 17 -5.92 -28.22 22.99
C PHE A 17 -6.37 -29.43 23.82
N LYS A 18 -5.58 -30.51 23.81
CA LYS A 18 -5.81 -31.76 24.57
C LYS A 18 -5.08 -31.84 25.92
N GLY A 19 -4.42 -30.77 26.37
CA GLY A 19 -3.69 -30.77 27.65
C GLY A 19 -4.58 -30.53 28.85
N GLN A 20 -4.23 -31.09 30.02
CA GLN A 20 -4.75 -30.60 31.29
C GLN A 20 -4.17 -29.19 31.51
N LYS A 21 -5.05 -28.20 31.70
CA LYS A 21 -4.60 -26.88 32.15
C LYS A 21 -4.36 -26.99 33.64
N ASP A 22 -3.10 -26.88 34.06
CA ASP A 22 -2.76 -26.49 35.42
C ASP A 22 -3.34 -25.10 35.64
N VAL A 23 -4.53 -25.06 36.24
CA VAL A 23 -5.13 -23.82 36.68
C VAL A 23 -4.40 -23.45 37.95
N ASP A 24 -3.42 -22.55 37.86
CA ASP A 24 -2.79 -21.95 39.04
C ASP A 24 -3.86 -21.17 39.83
N ILE A 25 -4.51 -21.88 40.77
CA ILE A 25 -5.52 -21.34 41.71
C ILE A 25 -4.91 -20.20 42.57
N SER A 26 -3.58 -20.11 42.66
CA SER A 26 -2.86 -19.06 43.38
C SER A 26 -2.93 -17.67 42.73
N SER A 27 -3.33 -17.57 41.45
CA SER A 27 -3.30 -16.29 40.71
C SER A 27 -4.41 -15.30 41.09
N ASN A 28 -5.38 -15.68 41.93
CA ASN A 28 -6.46 -14.80 42.40
C ASN A 28 -6.39 -14.47 43.91
N ALA A 29 -5.36 -14.91 44.63
CA ALA A 29 -5.18 -14.50 46.02
C ALA A 29 -4.77 -13.00 46.07
N PRO A 30 -5.36 -12.18 46.97
CA PRO A 30 -4.92 -10.80 47.14
C PRO A 30 -3.45 -10.80 47.59
N VAL A 31 -2.61 -10.08 46.83
CA VAL A 31 -1.18 -9.93 47.13
C VAL A 31 -1.05 -9.21 48.48
N GLN A 32 -0.32 -9.80 49.42
CA GLN A 32 -0.08 -9.19 50.72
C GLN A 32 0.80 -7.94 50.57
N ALA A 33 0.49 -6.88 51.33
CA ALA A 33 1.14 -5.58 51.20
C ALA A 33 2.67 -5.63 51.41
N SER A 34 3.16 -6.57 52.20
CA SER A 34 4.59 -6.81 52.44
C SER A 34 5.36 -7.33 51.22
N GLN A 35 4.68 -7.81 50.18
CA GLN A 35 5.28 -8.33 48.94
C GLN A 35 5.26 -7.33 47.78
N LEU A 36 4.71 -6.12 47.97
CA LEU A 36 4.66 -5.09 46.92
C LEU A 36 6.04 -4.55 46.55
N ASP A 37 6.95 -4.44 47.53
CA ASP A 37 8.28 -3.86 47.32
C ASP A 37 9.28 -4.82 46.66
N SER A 38 9.02 -6.13 46.71
CA SER A 38 9.90 -7.15 46.11
C SER A 38 9.40 -7.67 44.76
N GLN A 39 8.34 -7.09 44.19
CA GLN A 39 7.80 -7.60 42.93
C GLN A 39 8.80 -7.33 41.79
N PRO A 40 9.31 -8.38 41.11
CA PRO A 40 10.16 -8.17 39.96
C PRO A 40 9.35 -7.46 38.88
N VAL A 41 9.84 -6.29 38.45
CA VAL A 41 9.21 -5.50 37.40
C VAL A 41 8.94 -6.41 36.19
N PRO A 42 7.69 -6.48 35.68
CA PRO A 42 7.34 -7.36 34.57
C PRO A 42 8.32 -7.19 33.41
N ARG A 43 8.82 -8.30 32.84
CA ARG A 43 9.85 -8.27 31.79
C ARG A 43 9.50 -7.31 30.65
N LYS A 44 8.22 -7.25 30.27
CA LYS A 44 7.69 -6.32 29.26
C LYS A 44 7.83 -4.83 29.62
N ALA A 45 7.72 -4.48 30.91
CA ALA A 45 7.95 -3.11 31.37
C ALA A 45 9.45 -2.76 31.29
N ASN A 46 10.33 -3.69 31.65
CA ASN A 46 11.78 -3.51 31.48
C ASN A 46 12.19 -3.32 30.01
N ASP A 47 11.56 -4.05 29.08
CA ASP A 47 11.81 -3.87 27.65
C ASP A 47 11.37 -2.48 27.15
N LEU A 48 10.21 -1.98 27.63
CA LEU A 48 9.75 -0.62 27.32
C LEU A 48 10.71 0.47 27.84
N PHE A 49 11.31 0.29 29.03
CA PHE A 49 12.31 1.24 29.55
C PHE A 49 13.62 1.19 28.77
N LYS A 50 14.07 -0.01 28.36
CA LYS A 50 15.27 -0.18 27.52
C LYS A 50 15.08 0.41 26.12
N ASP A 51 13.89 0.26 25.55
CA ASP A 51 13.55 0.83 24.23
C ASP A 51 13.38 2.35 24.31
N GLY A 52 12.80 2.87 25.40
CA GLY A 52 12.67 4.31 25.64
C GLY A 52 14.02 5.04 25.76
N GLN A 53 15.04 4.40 26.35
CA GLN A 53 16.38 4.98 26.48
C GLN A 53 17.22 4.92 25.19
N LYS A 54 16.90 4.03 24.25
CA LYS A 54 17.62 3.89 22.96
C LYS A 54 17.10 4.80 21.86
N ILE A 55 16.04 5.57 22.08
CA ILE A 55 15.62 6.66 21.17
C ILE A 55 16.57 7.85 21.35
N LYS A 56 17.86 7.67 21.03
CA LYS A 56 18.69 8.79 20.59
C LYS A 56 18.11 9.24 19.27
N LEU A 57 17.27 10.26 19.31
CA LEU A 57 16.77 11.00 18.15
C LEU A 57 17.98 11.37 17.27
N LYS A 58 18.30 10.53 16.27
CA LYS A 58 19.24 10.91 15.20
C LYS A 58 18.58 12.05 14.44
N GLY A 59 18.93 13.26 14.85
CA GLY A 59 18.40 14.50 14.31
C GLY A 59 18.65 14.58 12.81
N LYS A 60 17.58 14.44 12.03
CA LYS A 60 17.51 15.08 10.72
C LYS A 60 17.71 16.58 10.97
N LYS A 61 18.83 17.13 10.49
CA LYS A 61 19.10 18.57 10.40
C LYS A 61 18.13 19.21 9.41
N GLY A 62 16.85 19.30 9.80
CA GLY A 62 15.90 20.21 9.17
C GLY A 62 15.91 21.49 9.98
N LYS A 63 16.31 22.61 9.35
CA LYS A 63 16.14 23.97 9.87
C LYS A 63 14.67 24.16 10.28
N ARG A 64 14.34 23.92 11.55
CA ARG A 64 13.11 24.40 12.17
C ARG A 64 13.53 25.51 13.10
N GLY A 65 13.00 26.70 12.82
CA GLY A 65 13.26 27.91 13.58
C GLY A 65 13.15 27.64 15.07
N LYS A 66 14.07 28.24 15.83
CA LYS A 66 14.02 28.31 17.29
C LYS A 66 12.76 29.11 17.68
N GLU A 67 11.58 28.50 17.63
CA GLU A 67 10.43 29.04 18.33
C GLU A 67 10.72 28.91 19.83
N LYS A 68 10.83 30.08 20.46
CA LYS A 68 11.19 30.29 21.85
C LYS A 68 10.38 29.36 22.77
N LYS A 69 11.07 28.60 23.61
CA LYS A 69 10.52 27.75 24.68
C LYS A 69 9.92 28.57 25.85
N ASN A 70 9.16 29.61 25.55
CA ASN A 70 8.45 30.43 26.55
C ASN A 70 6.95 30.09 26.60
N ARG A 71 6.56 28.85 26.27
CA ARG A 71 5.17 28.41 26.38
C ARG A 71 5.00 27.63 27.67
N GLY A 72 4.46 28.28 28.71
CA GLY A 72 3.87 27.60 29.86
C GLY A 72 4.52 27.83 31.22
N LYS A 73 5.32 28.90 31.42
CA LYS A 73 5.58 29.31 32.81
C LYS A 73 4.32 29.98 33.33
N LEU A 74 3.60 29.27 34.21
CA LEU A 74 2.52 29.86 34.99
C LEU A 74 3.08 31.09 35.72
N ASP A 75 2.32 32.18 35.74
CA ASP A 75 2.74 33.39 36.41
C ASP A 75 2.45 33.25 37.91
N VAL A 76 3.40 32.62 38.61
CA VAL A 76 3.32 32.24 40.03
C VAL A 76 3.49 33.44 40.96
N GLN A 77 3.92 34.60 40.46
CA GLN A 77 4.10 35.78 41.31
C GLN A 77 2.75 36.41 41.66
N ARG A 78 2.60 36.81 42.93
CA ARG A 78 1.41 37.53 43.41
C ARG A 78 1.48 38.97 42.93
N ARG A 79 0.36 39.50 42.43
CA ARG A 79 0.30 40.88 41.96
C ARG A 79 0.24 41.84 43.17
N PRO A 80 0.79 43.05 43.06
CA PRO A 80 0.60 44.06 44.10
C PRO A 80 -0.90 44.37 44.23
N GLY A 81 -1.42 44.33 45.47
CA GLY A 81 -2.84 44.56 45.78
C GLY A 81 -3.76 43.34 45.67
N GLU A 82 -3.27 42.18 45.20
CA GLU A 82 -4.08 40.95 45.09
C GLU A 82 -4.23 40.26 46.45
N THR A 83 -5.46 39.91 46.84
CA THR A 83 -5.69 39.10 48.04
C THR A 83 -5.20 37.66 47.84
N ARG A 84 -4.87 36.96 48.92
CA ARG A 84 -4.39 35.57 48.84
C ARG A 84 -5.39 34.64 48.14
N ARG A 85 -6.69 34.89 48.32
CA ARG A 85 -7.77 34.12 47.70
C ARG A 85 -7.82 34.31 46.18
N GLU A 86 -7.75 35.55 45.72
CA GLU A 86 -7.76 35.88 44.28
C GLU A 86 -6.54 35.28 43.57
N PHE A 87 -5.38 35.32 44.22
CA PHE A 87 -4.16 34.69 43.72
C PHE A 87 -4.34 33.19 43.44
N TYR A 88 -4.87 32.42 44.39
CA TYR A 88 -5.10 30.99 44.19
C TYR A 88 -6.15 30.73 43.12
N GLN A 89 -7.24 31.49 43.10
CA GLN A 89 -8.26 31.38 42.04
C GLN A 89 -7.68 31.63 40.65
N ARG A 90 -6.76 32.59 40.51
CA ARG A 90 -6.06 32.85 39.26
C ARG A 90 -5.17 31.69 38.85
N LEU A 91 -4.41 31.12 39.78
CA LEU A 91 -3.58 29.94 39.51
C LEU A 91 -4.42 28.74 39.07
N ASP A 92 -5.53 28.47 39.77
CA ASP A 92 -6.41 27.34 39.46
C ASP A 92 -7.02 27.48 38.07
N LYS A 93 -7.48 28.69 37.70
CA LYS A 93 -7.99 28.98 36.35
C LYS A 93 -6.91 28.75 35.27
N GLN A 94 -5.70 29.25 35.48
CA GLN A 94 -4.60 29.05 34.53
C GLN A 94 -4.23 27.57 34.40
N ALA A 95 -4.19 26.83 35.50
CA ALA A 95 -3.94 25.39 35.48
C ALA A 95 -5.04 24.64 34.71
N ALA A 96 -6.32 24.96 34.96
CA ALA A 96 -7.44 24.36 34.25
C ALA A 96 -7.39 24.64 32.74
N GLU A 97 -7.03 25.85 32.33
CA GLU A 97 -6.85 26.21 30.92
C GLU A 97 -5.73 25.41 30.25
N GLU A 98 -4.59 25.24 30.90
CA GLU A 98 -3.48 24.44 30.36
C GLU A 98 -3.85 22.97 30.22
N VAL A 99 -4.52 22.39 31.23
CA VAL A 99 -5.06 21.02 31.15
C VAL A 99 -6.04 20.89 29.99
N ASN A 100 -6.96 21.85 29.82
CA ASN A 100 -7.91 21.85 28.71
C ASN A 100 -7.20 21.95 27.35
N LYS A 101 -6.15 22.78 27.22
CA LYS A 101 -5.34 22.87 25.99
C LYS A 101 -4.68 21.53 25.66
N ILE A 102 -4.16 20.81 26.66
CA ILE A 102 -3.56 19.49 26.48
C ILE A 102 -4.62 18.48 26.00
N LEU A 103 -5.76 18.41 26.70
CA LEU A 103 -6.85 17.49 26.36
C LEU A 103 -7.41 17.75 24.95
N VAL A 104 -7.59 19.01 24.56
CA VAL A 104 -8.06 19.36 23.20
C VAL A 104 -7.03 18.96 22.13
N LYS A 105 -5.73 19.15 22.39
CA LYS A 105 -4.67 18.71 21.47
C LYS A 105 -4.68 17.18 21.30
N GLU A 106 -4.81 16.43 22.39
CA GLU A 106 -4.93 14.96 22.32
C GLU A 106 -6.18 14.51 21.55
N LYS A 107 -7.33 15.14 21.82
CA LYS A 107 -8.57 14.88 21.08
C LYS A 107 -8.43 15.18 19.58
N ARG A 108 -7.72 16.24 19.19
CA ARG A 108 -7.42 16.56 17.78
C ARG A 108 -6.59 15.46 17.10
N VAL A 109 -5.61 14.88 17.77
CA VAL A 109 -4.83 13.75 17.21
C VAL A 109 -5.73 12.52 17.01
N SER A 110 -6.61 12.25 17.97
CA SER A 110 -7.60 11.18 17.88
C SER A 110 -8.58 11.39 16.72
N GLN A 111 -9.09 12.61 16.52
CA GLN A 111 -9.96 12.97 15.40
C GLN A 111 -9.27 12.80 14.05
N LYS A 112 -8.05 13.33 13.88
CA LYS A 112 -7.26 13.15 12.65
C LYS A 112 -7.01 11.67 12.34
N ARG A 113 -6.71 10.86 13.37
CA ARG A 113 -6.55 9.40 13.20
C ARG A 113 -7.86 8.74 12.76
N LYS A 114 -9.00 9.12 13.33
CA LYS A 114 -10.32 8.61 12.92
C LYS A 114 -10.65 8.98 11.48
N GLU A 115 -10.40 10.22 11.08
CA GLU A 115 -10.60 10.69 9.70
C GLU A 115 -9.71 9.93 8.72
N PHE A 116 -8.41 9.78 9.03
CA PHE A 116 -7.49 8.98 8.22
C PHE A 116 -7.93 7.51 8.08
N LEU A 117 -8.44 6.90 9.15
CA LEU A 117 -8.97 5.54 9.08
C LEU A 117 -10.24 5.46 8.24
N LYS A 118 -11.12 6.48 8.27
CA LYS A 118 -12.30 6.55 7.41
C LYS A 118 -11.91 6.69 5.94
N THR A 119 -11.00 7.60 5.59
CA THR A 119 -10.54 7.80 4.21
C THR A 119 -9.83 6.56 3.67
N ARG A 120 -8.98 5.91 4.48
CA ARG A 120 -8.32 4.65 4.11
C ARG A 120 -9.32 3.53 3.84
N LYS A 121 -10.34 3.37 4.69
CA LYS A 121 -11.40 2.36 4.48
C LYS A 121 -12.23 2.65 3.23
N ALA A 122 -12.57 3.92 2.98
CA ALA A 122 -13.32 4.32 1.78
C ALA A 122 -12.51 4.07 0.49
N SER A 123 -11.22 4.43 0.48
CA SER A 123 -10.32 4.16 -0.64
C SER A 123 -10.20 2.66 -0.94
N LYS A 124 -10.03 1.82 0.09
CA LYS A 124 -9.99 0.36 -0.07
C LYS A 124 -11.30 -0.20 -0.64
N LYS A 125 -12.46 0.29 -0.19
CA LYS A 125 -13.76 -0.12 -0.75
C LYS A 125 -13.88 0.24 -2.23
N ARG A 126 -13.43 1.44 -2.64
CA ARG A 126 -13.43 1.85 -4.06
C ARG A 126 -12.53 0.97 -4.92
N GLN A 127 -11.33 0.63 -4.42
CA GLN A 127 -10.42 -0.28 -5.13
C GLN A 127 -11.04 -1.67 -5.33
N ASN A 128 -11.68 -2.21 -4.29
CA ASN A 128 -12.35 -3.50 -4.39
C ASN A 128 -13.53 -3.47 -5.38
N ALA A 129 -14.35 -2.40 -5.36
CA ALA A 129 -15.45 -2.25 -6.30
C ALA A 129 -14.97 -2.20 -7.76
N MET A 130 -13.90 -1.44 -8.04
CA MET A 130 -13.30 -1.40 -9.38
C MET A 130 -12.76 -2.76 -9.82
N GLN A 131 -12.19 -3.56 -8.90
CA GLN A 131 -11.75 -4.92 -9.23
C GLN A 131 -12.93 -5.85 -9.53
N GLU A 132 -14.02 -5.75 -8.78
CA GLU A 132 -15.24 -6.54 -9.03
C GLU A 132 -15.85 -6.21 -10.40
N ASP A 133 -15.82 -4.94 -10.81
CA ASP A 133 -16.28 -4.53 -12.15
C ASP A 133 -15.34 -5.05 -13.25
N GLU A 134 -14.01 -4.96 -13.06
CA GLU A 134 -13.04 -5.55 -14.01
C GLU A 134 -13.20 -7.07 -14.15
N HIS A 135 -13.55 -7.78 -13.06
CA HIS A 135 -13.79 -9.22 -13.10
C HIS A 135 -15.10 -9.60 -13.80
N LYS A 136 -16.12 -8.74 -13.77
CA LYS A 136 -17.38 -8.94 -14.51
C LYS A 136 -17.25 -8.68 -16.01
N GLU A 137 -16.31 -7.83 -16.43
CA GLU A 137 -16.02 -7.58 -17.84
C GLU A 137 -15.23 -8.71 -18.53
N PHE A 138 -14.70 -9.68 -17.79
CA PHE A 138 -14.28 -10.95 -18.39
C PHE A 138 -15.53 -11.75 -18.77
N ILE A 139 -16.07 -11.44 -19.95
CA ILE A 139 -16.96 -12.32 -20.68
C ILE A 139 -16.24 -13.66 -20.78
N THR A 140 -16.65 -14.61 -19.94
CA THR A 140 -16.11 -15.96 -19.96
C THR A 140 -16.52 -16.59 -21.28
N ASP A 141 -15.55 -16.78 -22.16
CA ASP A 141 -15.75 -17.45 -23.43
C ASP A 141 -16.11 -18.91 -23.15
N LYS A 142 -17.32 -19.33 -23.52
CA LYS A 142 -17.82 -20.70 -23.28
C LYS A 142 -17.25 -21.64 -24.33
N VAL A 143 -15.95 -21.90 -24.27
CA VAL A 143 -15.25 -22.81 -25.18
C VAL A 143 -15.43 -24.23 -24.69
N LYS A 144 -15.90 -25.14 -25.56
CA LYS A 144 -15.97 -26.56 -25.21
C LYS A 144 -14.58 -27.19 -25.31
N PHE A 145 -14.33 -28.20 -24.48
CA PHE A 145 -13.07 -28.94 -24.53
C PHE A 145 -12.90 -29.57 -25.92
N GLY A 146 -11.81 -29.20 -26.63
CA GLY A 146 -11.51 -29.65 -28.00
C GLY A 146 -11.72 -28.59 -29.09
N GLU A 147 -12.32 -27.44 -28.77
CA GLU A 147 -12.50 -26.34 -29.72
C GLU A 147 -11.27 -25.39 -29.73
N VAL A 148 -10.64 -25.23 -30.89
CA VAL A 148 -9.45 -24.37 -31.06
C VAL A 148 -9.91 -22.96 -31.43
N VAL A 149 -9.98 -22.07 -30.45
CA VAL A 149 -10.55 -20.70 -30.57
C VAL A 149 -9.79 -19.80 -31.55
N ASN A 150 -8.50 -20.04 -31.76
CA ASN A 150 -7.64 -19.25 -32.64
C ASN A 150 -6.85 -20.18 -33.56
N GLU A 151 -7.55 -20.97 -34.38
CA GLU A 151 -6.86 -21.70 -35.44
C GLU A 151 -6.37 -20.68 -36.48
N PRO A 152 -5.07 -20.73 -36.87
CA PRO A 152 -4.59 -19.90 -37.97
C PRO A 152 -5.40 -20.21 -39.24
N PRO A 153 -5.72 -19.21 -40.07
CA PRO A 153 -6.49 -19.44 -41.29
C PRO A 153 -5.80 -20.48 -42.17
N SER A 154 -6.47 -21.62 -42.37
CA SER A 154 -5.96 -22.69 -43.23
C SER A 154 -6.20 -22.32 -44.69
N PHE A 155 -5.15 -21.93 -45.42
CA PHE A 155 -5.22 -21.75 -46.86
C PHE A 155 -5.20 -23.12 -47.56
N THR A 156 -6.37 -23.74 -47.68
CA THR A 156 -6.56 -25.01 -48.41
C THR A 156 -6.76 -24.81 -49.92
N ALA A 157 -7.03 -23.57 -50.34
CA ALA A 157 -7.23 -23.24 -51.74
C ALA A 157 -5.89 -23.06 -52.46
N ARG A 158 -5.51 -24.06 -53.26
CA ARG A 158 -4.43 -23.90 -54.24
C ARG A 158 -4.86 -22.81 -55.24
N PRO A 159 -4.09 -21.72 -55.43
CA PRO A 159 -4.48 -20.65 -56.34
C PRO A 159 -4.65 -21.21 -57.76
N LYS A 160 -5.84 -21.00 -58.34
CA LYS A 160 -6.30 -21.64 -59.59
C LYS A 160 -5.49 -21.29 -60.86
N HIS A 161 -4.48 -20.41 -60.75
CA HIS A 161 -3.69 -19.91 -61.89
C HIS A 161 -2.17 -20.09 -61.74
N ALA A 162 -1.69 -20.89 -60.78
CA ALA A 162 -0.29 -21.30 -60.77
C ALA A 162 -0.08 -22.46 -61.73
N GLY A 163 0.05 -22.16 -63.03
CA GLY A 163 0.54 -23.12 -64.03
C GLY A 163 1.95 -23.61 -63.66
N ASP A 164 2.29 -24.82 -64.09
CA ASP A 164 3.54 -25.53 -63.74
C ASP A 164 4.84 -24.80 -64.13
N GLU A 165 4.76 -23.66 -64.81
CA GLU A 165 5.91 -22.84 -65.22
C GLU A 165 6.46 -21.90 -64.13
N ALA A 166 5.72 -21.65 -63.03
CA ALA A 166 6.17 -20.72 -61.98
C ALA A 166 7.33 -21.25 -61.12
N SER A 167 7.70 -22.53 -61.24
CA SER A 167 8.79 -23.14 -60.47
C SER A 167 10.19 -22.85 -61.01
N ARG A 168 10.33 -22.32 -62.24
CA ARG A 168 11.64 -22.17 -62.91
C ARG A 168 12.11 -20.73 -63.09
N LYS A 169 11.33 -19.73 -62.66
CA LYS A 169 11.74 -18.32 -62.73
C LYS A 169 11.36 -17.56 -61.45
N THR A 170 11.84 -18.02 -60.30
CA THR A 170 12.10 -17.09 -59.18
C THR A 170 13.37 -16.31 -59.50
N LYS A 171 13.31 -15.46 -60.54
CA LYS A 171 14.14 -14.26 -60.52
C LYS A 171 13.73 -13.54 -59.25
N MET A 172 14.73 -13.18 -58.46
CA MET A 172 14.55 -12.42 -57.24
C MET A 172 13.98 -11.06 -57.60
N ASP A 173 12.67 -11.00 -57.80
CA ASP A 173 11.92 -9.77 -57.67
C ASP A 173 12.13 -9.37 -56.22
N SER A 174 13.09 -8.46 -56.07
CA SER A 174 13.48 -7.82 -54.82
C SER A 174 12.19 -7.53 -54.05
N LEU A 175 11.99 -8.28 -52.96
CA LEU A 175 10.84 -8.10 -52.10
C LEU A 175 10.70 -6.61 -51.86
N LEU A 176 9.53 -6.04 -52.17
CA LEU A 176 9.28 -4.60 -52.09
C LEU A 176 9.71 -3.99 -50.74
N LEU A 177 9.72 -4.83 -49.69
CA LEU A 177 10.19 -4.51 -48.35
C LEU A 177 11.72 -4.34 -48.23
N GLN A 178 12.51 -5.14 -48.96
CA GLN A 178 13.98 -5.05 -48.97
C GLN A 178 14.47 -3.74 -49.60
N ASN A 179 13.76 -3.23 -50.61
CA ASN A 179 14.11 -1.94 -51.22
C ASN A 179 13.75 -0.77 -50.30
N LYS A 180 12.57 -0.82 -49.65
CA LYS A 180 12.18 0.20 -48.65
C LYS A 180 13.08 0.24 -47.42
N LEU A 181 13.69 -0.88 -47.04
CA LEU A 181 14.65 -0.96 -45.94
C LEU A 181 16.06 -0.49 -46.32
N LYS A 182 16.45 -0.63 -47.60
CA LYS A 182 17.77 -0.18 -48.10
C LYS A 182 17.82 1.32 -48.40
N ASP A 183 16.70 1.93 -48.76
CA ASP A 183 16.63 3.38 -49.04
C ASP A 183 16.74 4.26 -47.77
N GLN A 184 16.71 3.66 -46.56
CA GLN A 184 16.99 4.36 -45.30
C GLN A 184 18.44 4.18 -44.84
N GLY A 185 19.37 4.04 -45.78
CA GLY A 185 20.82 3.90 -45.55
C GLY A 185 21.43 5.06 -44.76
N HIS A 186 21.31 5.00 -43.43
CA HIS A 186 22.34 5.46 -42.53
C HIS A 186 23.47 4.43 -42.55
N GLN A 187 24.67 4.93 -42.82
CA GLN A 187 25.87 4.14 -43.01
C GLN A 187 26.19 3.20 -41.85
N ASP A 188 26.76 2.08 -42.26
CA ASP A 188 27.36 1.03 -41.46
C ASP A 188 28.37 1.56 -40.44
N GLU A 189 27.98 1.57 -39.17
CA GLU A 189 28.89 1.44 -38.03
C GLU A 189 28.20 0.52 -37.01
N HIS A 190 28.71 -0.71 -36.92
CA HIS A 190 28.34 -1.77 -35.97
C HIS A 190 26.96 -2.46 -36.11
N ASN A 191 26.91 -3.48 -36.97
CA ASN A 191 26.02 -4.63 -36.86
C ASN A 191 26.29 -5.45 -35.57
N LYS A 192 26.05 -4.86 -34.40
CA LYS A 192 25.70 -5.65 -33.21
C LYS A 192 24.20 -5.85 -33.27
N PRO A 193 23.67 -7.08 -33.16
CA PRO A 193 22.23 -7.25 -33.01
C PRO A 193 21.80 -6.35 -31.87
N GLN A 194 20.84 -5.46 -32.15
CA GLN A 194 20.31 -4.48 -31.21
C GLN A 194 19.54 -5.24 -30.12
N THR A 195 20.29 -5.97 -29.30
CA THR A 195 19.80 -6.72 -28.17
C THR A 195 19.44 -5.66 -27.15
N LEU A 196 18.14 -5.46 -26.98
CA LEU A 196 17.63 -4.59 -25.93
C LEU A 196 18.39 -4.93 -24.64
N PRO A 197 18.96 -3.93 -23.94
CA PRO A 197 19.75 -4.19 -22.76
C PRO A 197 18.92 -5.04 -21.80
N LYS A 198 19.45 -6.20 -21.41
CA LYS A 198 18.76 -7.13 -20.54
C LYS A 198 18.35 -6.38 -19.28
N SER A 199 17.06 -6.14 -19.11
CA SER A 199 16.55 -5.47 -17.92
C SER A 199 16.94 -6.27 -16.67
N LYS A 200 17.26 -5.58 -15.57
CA LYS A 200 17.56 -6.24 -14.30
C LYS A 200 16.37 -7.12 -13.92
N LYS A 201 16.61 -8.33 -13.39
CA LYS A 201 15.50 -9.17 -12.88
C LYS A 201 14.78 -8.43 -11.74
N ARG A 202 13.45 -8.56 -11.63
CA ARG A 202 12.63 -7.85 -10.63
C ARG A 202 13.15 -8.00 -9.19
N LYS A 203 13.71 -9.17 -8.84
CA LYS A 203 14.30 -9.43 -7.51
C LYS A 203 15.52 -8.55 -7.18
N HIS A 204 16.20 -8.01 -8.19
CA HIS A 204 17.39 -7.15 -8.05
C HIS A 204 17.08 -5.66 -8.22
N MET A 205 15.81 -5.28 -8.39
CA MET A 205 15.40 -3.87 -8.50
C MET A 205 15.14 -3.26 -7.12
N ASN A 206 15.46 -1.97 -6.97
CA ASN A 206 15.03 -1.20 -5.80
C ASN A 206 13.50 -1.02 -5.79
N ALA A 207 12.89 -0.77 -4.62
CA ALA A 207 11.44 -0.54 -4.49
C ALA A 207 10.95 0.59 -5.40
N PHE A 208 11.74 1.66 -5.54
CA PHE A 208 11.43 2.77 -6.44
C PHE A 208 11.47 2.37 -7.92
N GLU A 209 12.49 1.61 -8.34
CA GLU A 209 12.59 1.07 -9.71
C GLU A 209 11.44 0.11 -10.03
N LYS A 210 11.03 -0.72 -9.05
CA LYS A 210 9.86 -1.60 -9.19
C LYS A 210 8.60 -0.79 -9.47
N GLN A 211 8.37 0.30 -8.73
CA GLN A 211 7.22 1.19 -8.96
C GLN A 211 7.23 1.82 -10.36
N ILE A 212 8.39 2.26 -10.84
CA ILE A 212 8.51 2.81 -12.19
C ILE A 212 8.21 1.75 -13.25
N ASN A 213 8.76 0.54 -13.11
CA ASN A 213 8.52 -0.55 -14.05
C ASN A 213 7.06 -1.03 -14.02
N ASP A 214 6.45 -1.12 -12.84
CA ASP A 214 5.05 -1.47 -12.69
C ASP A 214 4.15 -0.40 -13.35
N LYS A 215 4.48 0.89 -13.19
CA LYS A 215 3.77 1.98 -13.89
C LYS A 215 3.89 1.86 -15.42
N ARG A 216 5.10 1.67 -15.94
CA ARG A 216 5.33 1.48 -17.39
C ARG A 216 4.57 0.27 -17.94
N ARG A 217 4.52 -0.82 -17.18
CA ARG A 217 3.74 -2.02 -17.55
C ARG A 217 2.25 -1.71 -17.63
N LEU A 218 1.70 -0.98 -16.66
CA LEU A 218 0.29 -0.57 -16.68
C LEU A 218 -0.02 0.34 -17.87
N ASP A 219 0.85 1.29 -18.17
CA ASP A 219 0.69 2.20 -19.32
C ASP A 219 0.69 1.40 -20.65
N ALA A 220 1.59 0.43 -20.80
CA ALA A 220 1.64 -0.45 -21.97
C ALA A 220 0.39 -1.32 -22.12
N ILE A 221 -0.13 -1.89 -21.02
CA ILE A 221 -1.38 -2.66 -21.03
C ILE A 221 -2.56 -1.77 -21.44
N ALA A 222 -2.63 -0.55 -20.90
CA ALA A 222 -3.69 0.39 -21.24
C ALA A 222 -3.64 0.80 -22.72
N ALA A 223 -2.45 1.04 -23.27
CA ALA A 223 -2.27 1.32 -24.69
C ALA A 223 -2.73 0.15 -25.56
N TYR A 224 -2.33 -1.08 -25.22
CA TYR A 224 -2.75 -2.29 -25.94
C TYR A 224 -4.27 -2.48 -25.90
N ARG A 225 -4.92 -2.29 -24.74
CA ARG A 225 -6.38 -2.36 -24.62
C ARG A 225 -7.08 -1.36 -25.54
N LYS A 226 -6.57 -0.12 -25.64
CA LYS A 226 -7.12 0.90 -26.55
C LYS A 226 -7.00 0.47 -28.01
N ILE A 227 -5.83 -0.04 -28.42
CA ILE A 227 -5.60 -0.52 -29.80
C ILE A 227 -6.54 -1.69 -30.11
N LYS A 228 -6.66 -2.67 -29.19
CA LYS A 228 -7.56 -3.82 -29.36
C LYS A 228 -9.02 -3.38 -29.49
N LYS A 229 -9.46 -2.42 -28.67
CA LYS A 229 -10.82 -1.88 -28.76
C LYS A 229 -11.10 -1.22 -30.11
N LYS A 230 -10.14 -0.45 -30.65
CA LYS A 230 -10.26 0.14 -31.98
C LYS A 230 -10.37 -0.92 -33.07
N HIS A 231 -9.49 -1.92 -33.05
CA HIS A 231 -9.51 -3.02 -34.02
C HIS A 231 -10.82 -3.83 -33.97
N MET A 232 -11.43 -3.99 -32.78
CA MET A 232 -12.75 -4.63 -32.67
C MET A 232 -13.89 -3.76 -33.22
N GLN A 233 -13.79 -2.43 -33.14
CA GLN A 233 -14.78 -1.52 -33.71
C GLN A 233 -14.67 -1.45 -35.24
N GLU A 234 -13.43 -1.44 -35.76
CA GLU A 234 -13.15 -1.45 -37.21
C GLU A 234 -13.65 -2.73 -37.87
N ASN A 235 -13.47 -3.90 -37.22
CA ASN A 235 -13.96 -5.18 -37.75
C ASN A 235 -15.47 -5.40 -37.60
N ALA A 236 -16.13 -4.63 -36.74
CA ALA A 236 -17.57 -4.72 -36.53
C ALA A 236 -18.37 -3.75 -37.42
N SER A 237 -17.68 -2.85 -38.14
CA SER A 237 -18.26 -1.90 -39.09
C SER A 237 -18.06 -2.40 -40.51
#